data_AF-A0A2H0MYA2-F1
#
_entry.id   AF-A0A2H0MYA2-F1
#
_cell.length_a   1.000
_cell.length_b   1.000
_cell.length_c   1.000
_cell.angle_alpha   90.00
_cell.angle_beta   90.00
_cell.angle_gamma   90.00
#
_symmetry.space_group_name_H-M   'P 1'
#
loop_
_entity.id
_entity.type
_entity.pdbx_description
1 polymer ?
#
loop_
_entity_poly.entity_id
_entity_poly.type
_entity_poly.pdbx_seq_one_letter_code
_entity_poly.pdbx_strand_id
1 'polypeptide(L)'
;MSDDDITDDSIQNNGIKKKGAEGDESDKDFSDSAEAELFLEMMDSVEEDMARIEEQGMDLGAAECIFLMLAYLKGYCKEVEIDFNEALKNYEAIERELPVPGAALESSCILTLDLNQIDRQLLIDLDLAPDALINRMKIAPVKKNGESHFKYSEDELGQLAQFISAESDRSEDMEVSQALDQIFLKIRKILDQHSH
;
A
#
# COMPACT_ATOMS: atom_id res chain seq x y z
N MET A 1 33.21 -73.05 -5.12
CA MET A 1 33.77 -73.10 -6.50
C MET A 1 32.69 -73.70 -7.38
N SER A 2 32.23 -72.90 -8.36
CA SER A 2 31.18 -73.03 -9.38
C SER A 2 30.46 -71.66 -9.36
N ASP A 3 31.12 -70.60 -9.81
CA ASP A 3 31.22 -70.14 -11.21
C ASP A 3 29.97 -69.37 -11.65
N ASP A 4 30.20 -68.09 -11.94
CA ASP A 4 29.36 -67.10 -12.57
C ASP A 4 28.87 -67.57 -13.97
N ASP A 5 27.71 -67.10 -14.43
CA ASP A 5 27.69 -66.13 -15.54
C ASP A 5 26.28 -65.62 -15.91
N ILE A 6 26.30 -64.39 -16.44
CA ILE A 6 25.21 -63.49 -16.82
C ILE A 6 24.77 -63.75 -18.27
N THR A 7 23.51 -63.42 -18.61
CA THR A 7 23.01 -62.64 -19.79
C THR A 7 21.51 -62.92 -19.99
N ASP A 8 20.61 -61.93 -19.94
CA ASP A 8 20.30 -60.82 -20.86
C ASP A 8 19.36 -61.21 -22.02
N ASP A 9 18.52 -60.25 -22.41
CA ASP A 9 17.56 -60.20 -23.51
C ASP A 9 16.19 -60.87 -23.35
N SER A 10 15.16 -60.06 -23.10
CA SER A 10 14.39 -59.51 -24.24
C SER A 10 13.19 -58.68 -23.79
N ILE A 11 13.20 -57.44 -24.27
CA ILE A 11 12.14 -56.44 -24.26
C ILE A 11 11.01 -56.90 -25.20
N GLN A 12 9.76 -56.87 -24.73
CA GLN A 12 8.62 -56.55 -25.61
C GLN A 12 7.79 -55.40 -25.04
N ASN A 13 8.05 -54.27 -25.69
CA ASN A 13 7.31 -53.03 -25.70
C ASN A 13 5.85 -53.28 -26.13
N ASN A 14 4.88 -52.70 -25.43
CA ASN A 14 3.60 -52.32 -26.04
C ASN A 14 2.91 -51.24 -25.20
N GLY A 15 2.65 -50.09 -25.85
CA GLY A 15 1.50 -49.25 -25.51
C GLY A 15 1.76 -47.95 -24.76
N ILE A 16 2.27 -46.94 -25.48
CA ILE A 16 2.15 -45.53 -25.12
C ILE A 16 0.66 -45.11 -25.04
N LYS A 17 0.23 -44.48 -23.95
CA LYS A 17 -0.46 -43.16 -23.98
C LYS A 17 -0.62 -42.52 -22.59
N LYS A 18 -0.06 -41.31 -22.50
CA LYS A 18 -0.21 -40.29 -21.45
C LYS A 18 -1.69 -39.91 -21.19
N LYS A 19 -2.04 -39.56 -19.95
CA LYS A 19 -2.48 -38.21 -19.50
C LYS A 19 -3.25 -38.25 -18.17
N GLY A 20 -3.00 -37.24 -17.31
CA GLY A 20 -3.82 -36.79 -16.17
C GLY A 20 -3.65 -37.66 -14.93
N ALA A 21 -3.09 -37.25 -13.78
CA ALA A 21 -3.19 -35.98 -13.06
C ALA A 21 -4.65 -35.54 -12.85
N GLU A 22 -5.28 -36.11 -11.83
CA GLU A 22 -6.31 -35.46 -11.03
C GLU A 22 -6.00 -35.86 -9.58
N GLY A 23 -5.25 -34.96 -8.93
CA GLY A 23 -5.18 -34.88 -7.49
C GLY A 23 -6.49 -34.27 -7.03
N ASP A 24 -7.21 -35.02 -6.23
CA ASP A 24 -8.29 -34.52 -5.40
C ASP A 24 -7.61 -33.90 -4.16
N GLU A 25 -7.02 -32.72 -4.33
CA GLU A 25 -6.63 -31.88 -3.20
C GLU A 25 -7.86 -31.10 -2.77
N SER A 26 -8.60 -31.76 -1.88
CA SER A 26 -9.60 -31.17 -1.01
C SER A 26 -9.14 -29.81 -0.49
N ASP A 27 -10.04 -28.84 -0.62
CA ASP A 27 -10.09 -27.55 0.08
C ASP A 27 -9.35 -27.63 1.43
N LYS A 28 -8.16 -27.02 1.49
CA LYS A 28 -7.52 -26.74 2.77
C LYS A 28 -8.35 -25.64 3.42
N ASP A 29 -9.31 -26.08 4.22
CA ASP A 29 -9.94 -25.30 5.28
C ASP A 29 -8.87 -24.43 5.95
N PHE A 30 -9.16 -23.14 6.06
CA PHE A 30 -8.44 -22.18 6.87
C PHE A 30 -8.34 -22.71 8.31
N SER A 31 -7.31 -23.49 8.63
CA SER A 31 -7.03 -23.91 10.00
C SER A 31 -6.15 -22.91 10.76
N ASP A 32 -6.22 -21.62 10.39
CA ASP A 32 -5.38 -20.54 10.93
C ASP A 32 -6.15 -19.68 11.96
N SER A 33 -7.24 -20.20 12.56
CA SER A 33 -8.03 -19.47 13.57
C SER A 33 -7.17 -19.07 14.77
N ALA A 34 -6.28 -19.96 15.24
CA ALA A 34 -5.45 -19.70 16.42
C ALA A 34 -4.34 -18.67 16.16
N GLU A 35 -3.73 -18.68 14.97
CA GLU A 35 -2.69 -17.72 14.60
C GLU A 35 -3.29 -16.33 14.33
N ALA A 36 -4.47 -16.28 13.71
CA ALA A 36 -5.22 -15.04 13.54
C ALA A 36 -5.70 -14.47 14.88
N GLU A 37 -6.15 -15.31 15.82
CA GLU A 37 -6.54 -14.89 17.17
C GLU A 37 -5.36 -14.30 17.95
N LEU A 38 -4.18 -14.95 17.89
CA LEU A 38 -2.96 -14.42 18.52
C LEU A 38 -2.50 -13.10 17.90
N PHE A 39 -2.65 -12.94 16.58
CA PHE A 39 -2.34 -11.67 15.91
C PHE A 39 -3.29 -10.55 16.34
N LEU A 40 -4.59 -10.84 16.46
CA LEU A 40 -5.58 -9.87 16.95
C LEU A 40 -5.30 -9.48 18.40
N GLU A 41 -4.94 -10.43 19.27
CA GLU A 41 -4.55 -10.15 20.65
C GLU A 41 -3.30 -9.25 20.74
N MET A 42 -2.32 -9.46 19.85
CA MET A 42 -1.16 -8.57 19.72
C MET A 42 -1.58 -7.16 19.30
N MET A 43 -2.50 -7.02 18.33
CA MET A 43 -3.00 -5.72 17.86
C MET A 43 -3.78 -4.98 18.97
N ASP A 44 -4.61 -5.69 19.73
CA ASP A 44 -5.36 -5.14 20.86
C ASP A 44 -4.40 -4.62 21.95
N SER A 45 -3.30 -5.34 22.23
CA SER A 45 -2.27 -4.88 23.17
C SER A 45 -1.56 -3.61 22.68
N VAL A 46 -1.31 -3.50 21.37
CA VAL A 46 -0.71 -2.29 20.77
C VAL A 46 -1.65 -1.10 20.86
N GLU A 47 -2.95 -1.32 20.61
CA GLU A 47 -3.98 -0.28 20.76
C GLU A 47 -4.06 0.22 22.21
N GLU A 48 -4.02 -0.68 23.20
CA GLU A 48 -4.01 -0.30 24.62
C GLU A 48 -2.75 0.52 24.98
N ASP A 49 -1.59 0.13 24.45
CA ASP A 49 -0.34 0.88 24.69
C ASP A 49 -0.33 2.25 24.00
N MET A 50 -0.91 2.36 22.81
CA MET A 50 -1.10 3.67 22.16
C MET A 50 -2.04 4.57 22.98
N ALA A 51 -3.16 4.03 23.45
CA ALA A 51 -4.08 4.78 24.31
C ALA A 51 -3.40 5.26 25.60
N ARG A 52 -2.56 4.42 26.23
CA ARG A 52 -1.75 4.81 27.41
C ARG A 52 -0.74 5.92 27.10
N ILE A 53 -0.16 5.94 25.90
CA ILE A 53 0.80 6.97 25.47
C ILE A 53 0.07 8.30 25.22
N GLU A 54 -1.10 8.25 24.60
CA GLU A 54 -1.95 9.43 24.38
C GLU A 54 -2.44 10.04 25.71
N GLU A 55 -2.85 9.21 26.69
CA GLU A 55 -3.22 9.68 28.04
C GLU A 55 -2.08 10.38 28.78
N GLN A 56 -0.83 10.06 28.45
CA GLN A 56 0.37 10.71 28.98
C GLN A 56 0.68 12.05 28.29
N GLY A 57 -0.14 12.48 27.32
CA GLY A 57 0.00 13.73 26.59
C GLY A 57 1.12 13.70 25.53
N MET A 58 1.53 12.51 25.10
CA MET A 58 2.42 12.34 23.96
C MET A 58 1.61 12.17 22.68
N ASP A 59 1.74 13.11 21.75
CA ASP A 59 1.12 13.05 20.43
C ASP A 59 2.02 12.19 19.51
N LEU A 60 1.60 10.96 19.23
CA LEU A 60 2.31 10.04 18.33
C LEU A 60 1.91 10.35 16.89
N GLY A 61 2.87 10.72 16.05
CA GLY A 61 2.65 10.79 14.62
C GLY A 61 2.47 9.40 14.00
N ALA A 62 1.94 9.36 12.77
CA ALA A 62 1.72 8.10 12.04
C ALA A 62 3.02 7.27 11.86
N ALA A 63 4.18 7.91 11.79
CA ALA A 63 5.47 7.23 11.67
C ALA A 63 5.87 6.53 12.98
N GLU A 64 5.59 7.18 14.12
CA GLU A 64 5.83 6.64 15.45
C GLU A 64 4.90 5.46 15.74
N CYS A 65 3.62 5.51 15.33
CA CYS A 65 2.71 4.37 15.45
C CYS A 65 3.16 3.17 14.60
N ILE A 66 3.61 3.40 13.37
CA ILE A 66 4.16 2.34 12.49
C ILE A 66 5.42 1.73 13.12
N PHE A 67 6.29 2.55 13.69
CA PHE A 67 7.49 2.06 14.38
C PHE A 67 7.12 1.20 15.60
N LEU A 68 6.11 1.59 16.37
CA LEU A 68 5.60 0.82 17.50
C LEU A 68 5.05 -0.52 17.02
N MET A 69 4.14 -0.53 16.04
CA MET A 69 3.56 -1.76 15.47
C MET A 69 4.65 -2.72 14.96
N LEU A 70 5.66 -2.21 14.24
CA LEU A 70 6.78 -3.03 13.75
C LEU A 70 7.65 -3.59 14.89
N ALA A 71 7.86 -2.81 15.95
CA ALA A 71 8.62 -3.26 17.11
C ALA A 71 7.90 -4.40 17.84
N TYR A 72 6.58 -4.29 18.01
CA TYR A 72 5.75 -5.35 18.61
C TYR A 72 5.73 -6.60 17.75
N LEU A 73 5.49 -6.49 16.44
CA LEU A 73 5.49 -7.63 15.53
C LEU A 73 6.84 -8.36 15.55
N LYS A 74 7.95 -7.63 15.59
CA LYS A 74 9.29 -8.22 15.71
C LYS A 74 9.51 -8.92 17.06
N GLY A 75 8.96 -8.37 18.13
CA GLY A 75 8.94 -8.99 19.46
C GLY A 75 8.14 -10.29 19.46
N TYR A 76 6.92 -10.25 18.93
CA TYR A 76 6.05 -11.41 18.80
C TYR A 76 6.70 -12.52 17.98
N CYS A 77 7.24 -12.23 16.80
CA CYS A 77 7.98 -13.22 15.99
C CYS A 77 9.09 -13.92 16.77
N LYS A 78 9.77 -13.20 17.67
CA LYS A 78 10.79 -13.80 18.54
C LYS A 78 10.18 -14.72 19.61
N GLU A 79 9.03 -14.36 20.18
CA GLU A 79 8.33 -15.16 21.20
C GLU A 79 7.78 -16.47 20.63
N VAL A 80 7.25 -16.43 19.40
CA VAL A 80 6.70 -17.62 18.72
C VAL A 80 7.70 -18.33 17.81
N GLU A 81 9.00 -17.97 17.91
CA GLU A 81 10.11 -18.57 17.13
C GLU A 81 9.94 -18.52 15.60
N ILE A 82 9.25 -17.48 15.09
CA ILE A 82 9.11 -17.20 13.67
C ILE A 82 10.25 -16.27 13.21
N ASP A 83 10.92 -16.58 12.10
CA ASP A 83 11.88 -15.65 11.50
C ASP A 83 11.12 -14.46 10.89
N PHE A 84 11.24 -13.30 11.53
CA PHE A 84 10.61 -12.06 11.09
C PHE A 84 10.92 -11.70 9.62
N ASN A 85 12.13 -11.97 9.13
CA ASN A 85 12.49 -11.68 7.74
C ASN A 85 11.84 -12.66 6.76
N GLU A 86 11.62 -13.90 7.19
CA GLU A 86 10.88 -14.89 6.40
C GLU A 86 9.39 -14.55 6.36
N ALA A 87 8.81 -14.18 7.51
CA ALA A 87 7.45 -13.67 7.58
C ALA A 87 7.24 -12.43 6.69
N LEU A 88 8.20 -11.50 6.68
CA LEU A 88 8.15 -10.32 5.81
C LEU A 88 8.23 -10.68 4.32
N LYS A 89 9.10 -11.62 3.93
CA LYS A 89 9.19 -12.11 2.55
C LYS A 89 7.91 -12.82 2.12
N ASN A 90 7.31 -13.60 3.01
CA ASN A 90 6.04 -14.28 2.76
C ASN A 90 4.92 -13.27 2.60
N TYR A 91 4.86 -12.24 3.45
CA TYR A 91 3.94 -11.11 3.28
C TYR A 91 4.11 -10.46 1.90
N GLU A 92 5.33 -10.12 1.49
CA GLU A 92 5.57 -9.53 0.16
C GLU A 92 5.18 -10.46 -1.00
N ALA A 93 5.32 -11.78 -0.82
CA ALA A 93 4.90 -12.76 -1.82
C ALA A 93 3.36 -12.85 -1.87
N ILE A 94 2.71 -12.90 -0.71
CA ILE A 94 1.25 -12.91 -0.56
C ILE A 94 0.66 -11.61 -1.11
N GLU A 95 1.25 -10.44 -0.85
CA GLU A 95 0.84 -9.15 -1.41
C GLU A 95 0.91 -9.15 -2.95
N ARG A 96 1.88 -9.86 -3.53
CA ARG A 96 2.00 -10.02 -4.99
C ARG A 96 1.05 -11.08 -5.56
N GLU A 97 0.64 -12.06 -4.76
CA GLU A 97 -0.18 -13.20 -5.18
C GLU A 97 -1.68 -13.03 -4.88
N LEU A 98 -2.06 -12.19 -3.91
CA LEU A 98 -3.44 -11.89 -3.61
C LEU A 98 -4.05 -11.09 -4.77
N PRO A 99 -5.12 -11.59 -5.42
CA PRO A 99 -6.00 -10.71 -6.15
C PRO A 99 -6.67 -9.83 -5.10
N VAL A 100 -6.28 -8.55 -5.05
CA VAL A 100 -6.85 -7.55 -4.14
C VAL A 100 -8.37 -7.78 -4.05
N PRO A 101 -8.93 -8.13 -2.87
CA PRO A 101 -10.38 -8.22 -2.68
C PRO A 101 -10.95 -6.82 -2.83
N GLY A 102 -11.22 -6.46 -4.08
CA GLY A 102 -11.21 -5.07 -4.52
C GLY A 102 -10.46 -4.88 -5.84
N ALA A 103 -10.63 -5.78 -6.83
CA ALA A 103 -10.32 -5.51 -8.23
C ALA A 103 -11.27 -4.44 -8.86
N ALA A 104 -11.71 -3.50 -8.04
CA ALA A 104 -12.31 -2.21 -8.36
C ALA A 104 -11.63 -1.07 -7.56
N LEU A 105 -10.51 -1.33 -6.89
CA LEU A 105 -9.50 -0.31 -6.69
C LEU A 105 -8.67 -0.35 -7.96
N GLU A 106 -9.11 0.48 -8.92
CA GLU A 106 -8.27 0.93 -10.00
C GLU A 106 -6.86 1.14 -9.45
N SER A 107 -5.84 0.71 -10.20
CA SER A 107 -4.46 1.05 -9.91
C SER A 107 -4.38 2.58 -9.85
N SER A 108 -4.66 3.15 -8.67
CA SER A 108 -4.70 4.58 -8.45
C SER A 108 -3.26 4.99 -8.64
N CYS A 109 -2.97 5.49 -9.84
CA CYS A 109 -1.63 5.89 -10.19
C CYS A 109 -1.25 6.95 -9.16
N ILE A 110 -0.17 6.70 -8.42
CA ILE A 110 0.29 7.67 -7.43
C ILE A 110 0.99 8.77 -8.23
N LEU A 111 0.33 9.91 -8.35
CA LEU A 111 0.77 11.07 -9.09
C LEU A 111 1.47 12.05 -8.13
N THR A 112 2.53 12.68 -8.62
CA THR A 112 3.27 13.69 -7.86
C THR A 112 2.91 15.08 -8.36
N LEU A 113 2.43 15.94 -7.45
CA LEU A 113 2.16 17.35 -7.73
C LEU A 113 3.15 18.22 -6.94
N ASP A 114 3.95 18.98 -7.68
CA ASP A 114 4.91 19.92 -7.13
C ASP A 114 4.24 21.27 -6.87
N LEU A 115 3.98 21.53 -5.59
CA LEU A 115 3.45 22.80 -5.10
C LEU A 115 4.55 23.57 -4.39
N ASN A 116 4.72 24.85 -4.73
CA ASN A 116 5.55 25.74 -3.94
C ASN A 116 4.83 26.09 -2.62
N GLN A 117 5.53 26.73 -1.69
CA GLN A 117 4.95 27.07 -0.38
C GLN A 117 3.75 28.04 -0.48
N ILE A 118 3.76 28.96 -1.44
CA ILE A 118 2.69 29.95 -1.65
C ILE A 118 1.45 29.25 -2.20
N ASP A 119 1.58 28.47 -3.27
CA ASP A 119 0.51 27.69 -3.89
C ASP A 119 -0.16 26.78 -2.84
N ARG A 120 0.65 26.10 -2.03
CA ARG A 120 0.16 25.23 -0.95
C ARG A 120 -0.62 26.01 0.11
N GLN A 121 -0.08 27.14 0.57
CA GLN A 121 -0.73 27.93 1.60
C GLN A 121 -2.07 28.49 1.09
N LEU A 122 -2.11 28.91 -0.17
CA LEU A 122 -3.33 29.36 -0.83
C LEU A 122 -4.43 28.28 -0.82
N LEU A 123 -4.09 27.03 -1.20
CA LEU A 123 -5.06 25.93 -1.18
C LEU A 123 -5.57 25.61 0.23
N ILE A 124 -4.71 25.74 1.24
CA ILE A 124 -5.08 25.52 2.65
C ILE A 124 -5.98 26.64 3.17
N ASP A 125 -5.64 27.89 2.87
CA ASP A 125 -6.38 29.07 3.37
C ASP A 125 -7.78 29.16 2.75
N LEU A 126 -7.92 28.70 1.51
CA LEU A 126 -9.20 28.66 0.78
C LEU A 126 -10.00 27.37 1.01
N ASP A 127 -9.47 26.42 1.78
CA ASP A 127 -10.13 25.14 2.09
C ASP A 127 -10.57 24.35 0.83
N LEU A 128 -9.72 24.34 -0.20
CA LEU A 128 -10.06 23.85 -1.54
C LEU A 128 -9.88 22.34 -1.74
N ALA A 129 -10.14 21.56 -0.70
CA ALA A 129 -10.16 20.11 -0.78
C ALA A 129 -10.87 19.49 0.45
N PRO A 130 -11.21 18.18 0.41
CA PRO A 130 -11.65 17.48 1.59
C PRO A 130 -10.62 17.57 2.74
N ASP A 131 -11.08 17.59 3.99
CA ASP A 131 -10.25 17.70 5.20
C ASP A 131 -9.04 16.77 5.19
N ALA A 132 -9.22 15.53 4.74
CA ALA A 132 -8.15 14.55 4.64
C ALA A 132 -7.00 15.03 3.75
N LEU A 133 -7.30 15.66 2.60
CA LEU A 133 -6.32 16.16 1.65
C LEU A 133 -5.65 17.44 2.16
N ILE A 134 -6.43 18.36 2.76
CA ILE A 134 -5.90 19.56 3.41
C ILE A 134 -4.96 19.19 4.57
N ASN A 135 -5.32 18.21 5.39
CA ASN A 135 -4.49 17.75 6.49
C ASN A 135 -3.17 17.14 5.98
N ARG A 136 -3.21 16.35 4.90
CA ARG A 136 -1.97 15.88 4.26
C ARG A 136 -1.14 17.01 3.68
N MET A 137 -1.78 18.03 3.10
CA MET A 137 -1.07 19.22 2.65
C MET A 137 -0.39 19.90 3.82
N LYS A 138 -1.02 20.02 5.01
CA LYS A 138 -0.44 20.63 6.23
C LYS A 138 0.79 19.88 6.76
N ILE A 139 0.89 18.57 6.53
CA ILE A 139 2.08 17.77 6.89
C ILE A 139 3.27 18.20 6.02
N ALA A 140 4.47 18.19 6.60
CA ALA A 140 5.69 18.57 5.87
C ALA A 140 5.91 17.64 4.66
N PRO A 141 6.23 18.18 3.47
CA PRO A 141 6.42 17.39 2.27
C PRO A 141 7.60 16.41 2.43
N VAL A 142 7.51 15.28 1.72
CA VAL A 142 8.65 14.35 1.61
C VAL A 142 9.73 15.02 0.77
N LYS A 143 10.87 15.32 1.40
CA LYS A 143 12.03 15.89 0.70
C LYS A 143 12.78 14.78 -0.03
N LYS A 144 12.72 14.77 -1.36
CA LYS A 144 13.60 13.95 -2.21
C LYS A 144 14.47 14.89 -3.03
N ASN A 145 15.78 14.75 -2.95
CA ASN A 145 16.75 15.64 -3.64
C ASN A 145 16.58 17.15 -3.35
N GLY A 146 15.99 17.53 -2.22
CA GLY A 146 15.73 18.94 -1.87
C GLY A 146 14.40 19.49 -2.40
N GLU A 147 13.65 18.71 -3.19
CA GLU A 147 12.33 19.06 -3.71
C GLU A 147 11.23 18.45 -2.82
N SER A 148 10.15 19.22 -2.67
CA SER A 148 9.00 18.89 -1.82
C SER A 148 7.92 18.26 -2.68
N HIS A 149 7.76 16.94 -2.60
CA HIS A 149 6.76 16.24 -3.39
C HIS A 149 5.57 15.82 -2.53
N PHE A 150 4.38 16.05 -3.06
CA PHE A 150 3.14 15.52 -2.50
C PHE A 150 2.59 14.45 -3.44
N LYS A 151 2.20 13.33 -2.85
CA LYS A 151 1.64 12.18 -3.56
C LYS A 151 0.12 12.24 -3.47
N TYR A 152 -0.53 12.04 -4.61
CA TYR A 152 -1.98 12.04 -4.74
C TYR A 152 -2.42 10.87 -5.62
N SER A 153 -3.63 10.37 -5.40
CA SER A 153 -4.29 9.54 -6.41
C SER A 153 -4.82 10.39 -7.57
N GLU A 154 -5.15 9.75 -8.68
CA GLU A 154 -5.81 10.41 -9.81
C GLU A 154 -7.14 11.06 -9.40
N ASP A 155 -7.96 10.34 -8.62
CA ASP A 155 -9.23 10.85 -8.09
C ASP A 155 -9.04 12.09 -7.20
N GLU A 156 -8.02 12.07 -6.35
CA GLU A 156 -7.70 13.20 -5.46
C GLU A 156 -7.31 14.44 -6.28
N LEU A 157 -6.49 14.26 -7.32
CA LEU A 157 -6.13 15.34 -8.23
C LEU A 157 -7.34 15.81 -9.06
N GLY A 158 -8.21 14.90 -9.50
CA GLY A 158 -9.44 15.21 -10.21
C GLY A 158 -10.40 16.04 -9.36
N GLN A 159 -10.59 15.65 -8.09
CA GLN A 159 -11.41 16.40 -7.13
C GLN A 159 -10.80 17.78 -6.85
N LEU A 160 -9.50 17.83 -6.55
CA LEU A 160 -8.79 19.09 -6.31
C LEU A 160 -8.91 20.04 -7.51
N ALA A 161 -8.78 19.53 -8.74
CA ALA A 161 -8.96 20.31 -9.94
C ALA A 161 -10.38 20.89 -10.06
N GLN A 162 -11.41 20.14 -9.67
CA GLN A 162 -12.79 20.63 -9.67
C GLN A 162 -13.01 21.75 -8.65
N PHE A 163 -12.49 21.61 -7.43
CA PHE A 163 -12.55 22.66 -6.41
C PHE A 163 -11.83 23.94 -6.84
N ILE A 164 -10.60 23.80 -7.34
CA ILE A 164 -9.80 24.94 -7.81
C ILE A 164 -10.49 25.67 -8.96
N SER A 165 -11.04 24.93 -9.93
CA SER A 165 -11.78 25.54 -11.05
C SER A 165 -13.01 26.30 -10.56
N ALA A 166 -13.79 25.70 -9.65
CA ALA A 166 -14.99 26.33 -9.12
C ALA A 166 -14.68 27.58 -8.29
N GLU A 167 -13.56 27.61 -7.57
CA GLU A 167 -13.15 28.77 -6.78
C GLU A 167 -12.53 29.86 -7.66
N SER A 168 -11.71 29.50 -8.65
CA SER A 168 -11.15 30.48 -9.59
C SER A 168 -12.25 31.27 -10.30
N ASP A 169 -13.32 30.59 -10.74
CA ASP A 169 -14.48 31.22 -11.38
C ASP A 169 -15.28 32.14 -10.44
N ARG A 170 -15.18 31.94 -9.13
CA ARG A 170 -15.91 32.71 -8.10
C ARG A 170 -15.09 33.83 -7.48
N SER A 171 -13.77 33.76 -7.57
CA SER A 171 -12.88 34.72 -6.96
C SER A 171 -13.04 36.11 -7.59
N GLU A 172 -13.36 37.10 -6.76
CA GLU A 172 -13.33 38.52 -7.17
C GLU A 172 -11.89 39.06 -7.22
N ASP A 173 -10.96 38.38 -6.55
CA ASP A 173 -9.55 38.71 -6.57
C ASP A 173 -8.87 38.08 -7.80
N MET A 174 -8.39 38.96 -8.68
CA MET A 174 -7.74 38.58 -9.94
C MET A 174 -6.39 37.90 -9.71
N GLU A 175 -5.64 38.24 -8.64
CA GLU A 175 -4.37 37.60 -8.33
C GLU A 175 -4.60 36.18 -7.82
N VAL A 176 -5.60 35.99 -6.97
CA VAL A 176 -6.01 34.66 -6.47
C VAL A 176 -6.50 33.78 -7.62
N SER A 177 -7.39 34.29 -8.48
CA SER A 177 -7.89 33.54 -9.64
C SER A 177 -6.75 33.12 -10.58
N GLN A 178 -5.82 34.03 -10.89
CA GLN A 178 -4.65 33.70 -11.72
C GLN A 178 -3.76 32.64 -11.08
N ALA A 179 -3.55 32.69 -9.75
CA ALA A 179 -2.78 31.69 -9.04
C ALA A 179 -3.45 30.31 -9.07
N LEU A 180 -4.78 30.27 -8.84
CA LEU A 180 -5.57 29.03 -8.92
C LEU A 180 -5.54 28.42 -10.33
N ASP A 181 -5.65 29.24 -11.37
CA ASP A 181 -5.55 28.78 -12.76
C ASP A 181 -4.19 28.14 -13.07
N GLN A 182 -3.10 28.70 -12.53
CA GLN A 182 -1.77 28.10 -12.69
C GLN A 182 -1.68 26.73 -12.01
N ILE A 183 -2.25 26.58 -10.81
CA ILE A 183 -2.28 25.30 -10.09
C ILE A 183 -3.15 24.29 -10.85
N PHE A 184 -4.32 24.71 -11.34
CA PHE A 184 -5.21 23.88 -12.14
C PHE A 184 -4.53 23.34 -13.39
N LEU A 185 -3.79 24.19 -14.12
CA LEU A 185 -3.03 23.78 -15.30
C LEU A 185 -1.93 22.75 -14.97
N LYS A 186 -1.24 22.89 -13.83
CA LYS A 186 -0.26 21.89 -13.37
C LYS A 186 -0.93 20.54 -13.14
N ILE A 187 -2.08 20.53 -12.44
CA ILE A 187 -2.82 19.30 -12.14
C ILE A 187 -3.29 18.64 -13.43
N ARG A 188 -3.93 19.40 -14.33
CA ARG A 188 -4.37 18.88 -15.64
C ARG A 188 -3.24 18.27 -16.45
N LYS A 189 -2.09 18.93 -16.50
CA LYS A 189 -0.92 18.41 -17.21
C LYS A 189 -0.48 17.06 -16.65
N ILE A 190 -0.52 16.87 -15.33
CA ILE A 190 -0.17 15.59 -14.70
C ILE A 190 -1.21 14.52 -15.05
N LEU A 191 -2.51 14.83 -14.94
CA LEU A 191 -3.60 13.92 -15.29
C LEU A 191 -3.54 13.49 -16.76
N ASP A 192 -3.37 14.43 -17.68
CA ASP A 192 -3.28 14.17 -19.13
C ASP A 192 -2.07 13.29 -19.48
N GLN A 193 -0.96 13.41 -18.74
CA GLN A 193 0.23 12.59 -18.94
C GLN A 193 0.05 11.13 -18.50
N HIS A 194 -0.92 10.84 -17.64
CA HIS A 194 -1.12 9.52 -17.04
C HIS A 194 -2.42 8.84 -17.51
N SER A 195 -3.21 9.49 -18.37
CA SER A 195 -4.44 8.97 -18.98
C SER A 195 -4.21 8.05 -20.20
N HIS A 196 -3.04 7.39 -20.31
CA HIS A 196 -2.64 6.51 -21.44
C HIS A 196 -2.18 5.15 -20.96
#